data_AF-A0A6C1PFG3-F1
#
_entry.id   AF-A0A6C1PFG3-F1
#
_cell.length_a   1.000
_cell.length_b   1.000
_cell.length_c   1.000
_cell.angle_alpha   90.00
_cell.angle_beta   90.00
_cell.angle_gamma   90.00
#
_symmetry.space_group_name_H-M   'P 1'
#
loop_
_entity.id
_entity.type
_entity.pdbx_description
1 polymer ?
#
loop_
_entity_poly.entity_id
_entity_poly.type
_entity_poly.pdbx_seq_one_letter_code
_entity_poly.pdbx_strand_id
1 'polypeptide(L)'
;LRIHSGADGVFVMYEDAGDGWDYEQGAYARTTMRWDDRSRILTIGRREGTFDGLVTKRTLRVWLDGVKGDEIVYAGDEASAQI
;
A
#
# COMPACT_ATOMS: atom_id res chain seq x y z
N LEU A 1 5.34 -4.35 -5.07
CA LEU A 1 4.29 -5.08 -4.34
C LEU A 1 4.19 -6.49 -4.91
N ARG A 2 4.27 -7.52 -4.07
CA ARG A 2 4.13 -8.92 -4.50
C ARG A 2 2.86 -9.48 -3.88
N ILE A 3 2.04 -10.13 -4.70
CA ILE A 3 0.83 -10.83 -4.32
C ILE A 3 1.10 -12.30 -4.55
N HIS A 4 0.86 -13.11 -3.52
CA HIS A 4 0.88 -14.56 -3.57
C HIS A 4 -0.57 -15.02 -3.52
N SER A 5 -1.05 -15.60 -4.62
CA SER A 5 -2.46 -15.97 -4.71
C SER A 5 -2.79 -17.25 -3.96
N GLY A 6 -4.08 -17.51 -3.81
CA GLY A 6 -4.63 -18.71 -3.15
C GLY A 6 -5.48 -18.41 -1.92
N ALA A 7 -5.55 -17.14 -1.47
CA ALA A 7 -6.48 -16.66 -0.47
C ALA A 7 -6.53 -15.13 -0.44
N ASP A 8 -7.61 -14.56 0.11
CA ASP A 8 -7.70 -13.13 0.40
C ASP A 8 -6.55 -12.69 1.32
N GLY A 9 -6.07 -11.46 1.12
CA GLY A 9 -4.94 -10.92 1.85
C GLY A 9 -5.18 -9.49 2.32
N VAL A 10 -4.67 -9.15 3.51
CA VAL A 10 -4.67 -7.79 4.02
C VAL A 10 -3.29 -7.46 4.59
N PHE A 11 -2.77 -6.29 4.22
CA PHE A 11 -1.52 -5.76 4.75
C PHE A 11 -1.68 -4.26 5.03
N VAL A 12 -1.21 -3.79 6.18
CA VAL A 12 -1.17 -2.36 6.49
C VAL A 12 0.26 -1.87 6.35
N MET A 13 0.53 -1.07 5.33
CA MET A 13 1.83 -0.41 5.17
C MET A 13 1.90 0.76 6.13
N TYR A 14 2.75 0.63 7.14
CA TYR A 14 3.07 1.68 8.10
C TYR A 14 4.37 2.38 7.67
N GLU A 15 4.39 3.71 7.78
CA GLU A 15 5.54 4.56 7.45
C GLU A 15 5.63 5.69 8.49
N ASP A 16 6.84 6.02 8.95
CA ASP A 16 7.16 7.21 9.74
C ASP A 16 8.53 7.75 9.32
N ALA A 17 9.08 8.70 10.06
CA ALA A 17 10.39 9.30 9.74
C ALA A 17 11.55 8.29 9.83
N GLY A 18 11.36 7.15 10.53
CA GLY A 18 12.41 6.16 10.76
C GLY A 18 13.45 6.57 11.80
N ASP A 19 13.30 7.76 12.40
CA ASP A 19 14.12 8.29 13.48
C ASP A 19 13.26 9.02 14.53
N GLY A 20 13.84 9.21 15.71
CA GLY A 20 13.17 9.91 16.81
C GLY A 20 11.94 9.18 17.38
N TRP A 21 11.03 9.97 17.95
CA TRP A 21 9.85 9.48 18.71
C TRP A 21 8.54 10.16 18.29
N ASP A 22 8.53 10.90 17.19
CA ASP A 22 7.35 11.66 16.77
C ASP A 22 6.16 10.75 16.40
N TYR A 23 6.41 9.48 16.10
CA TYR A 23 5.36 8.48 15.92
C TYR A 23 4.47 8.31 17.17
N GLU A 24 5.02 8.51 18.37
CA GLU A 24 4.26 8.47 19.64
C GLU A 24 3.22 9.60 19.70
N GLN A 25 3.47 10.69 18.96
CA GLN A 25 2.59 11.84 18.84
C GLN A 25 1.69 11.77 17.59
N GLY A 26 1.72 10.66 16.86
CA GLY A 26 0.89 10.45 15.67
C GLY A 26 1.55 10.83 14.33
N ALA A 27 2.85 11.15 14.32
CA ALA A 27 3.58 11.44 13.09
C ALA A 27 3.96 10.14 12.35
N TYR A 28 2.95 9.48 11.79
CA TYR A 28 3.09 8.32 10.93
C TYR A 28 1.96 8.27 9.91
N ALA A 29 2.13 7.45 8.88
CA ALA A 29 1.11 7.16 7.89
C ALA A 29 0.83 5.66 7.80
N ARG A 30 -0.43 5.31 7.52
CA ARG A 30 -0.88 3.94 7.25
C ARG A 30 -1.63 3.88 5.94
N THR A 31 -1.39 2.84 5.17
CA THR A 31 -2.13 2.52 3.95
C THR A 31 -2.53 1.05 3.98
N THR A 32 -3.83 0.75 4.03
CA THR A 32 -4.31 -0.63 4.00
C THR A 32 -4.37 -1.13 2.57
N MET A 33 -3.69 -2.24 2.28
CA MET A 33 -3.73 -2.96 1.01
C MET A 33 -4.55 -4.23 1.18
N ARG A 34 -5.51 -4.48 0.29
CA ARG A 34 -6.38 -5.65 0.31
C ARG A 34 -6.31 -6.37 -1.03
N TRP A 35 -6.16 -7.68 -0.98
CA TRP A 35 -6.25 -8.59 -2.11
C TRP A 35 -7.52 -9.41 -1.95
N ASP A 36 -8.42 -9.32 -2.93
CA ASP A 36 -9.51 -10.28 -3.12
C ASP A 36 -9.04 -11.32 -4.14
N ASP A 37 -8.88 -12.56 -3.68
CA ASP A 37 -8.30 -13.62 -4.51
C ASP A 37 -9.29 -14.12 -5.56
N ARG A 38 -10.57 -14.11 -5.23
CA ARG A 38 -11.63 -14.60 -6.11
C ARG A 38 -11.83 -13.65 -7.28
N SER A 39 -11.92 -12.35 -7.02
CA SER A 39 -12.09 -11.34 -8.06
C SER A 39 -10.76 -10.91 -8.67
N ARG A 40 -9.63 -11.28 -8.07
CA ARG A 40 -8.28 -10.87 -8.47
C ARG A 40 -8.12 -9.34 -8.47
N ILE A 41 -8.69 -8.69 -7.45
CA ILE A 41 -8.64 -7.23 -7.30
C ILE A 41 -7.71 -6.88 -6.16
N LEU A 42 -6.72 -6.04 -6.45
CA LEU A 42 -5.92 -5.34 -5.45
C LEU A 42 -6.53 -3.98 -5.19
N THR A 43 -6.85 -3.70 -3.92
CA THR A 43 -7.24 -2.38 -3.43
C THR A 43 -6.10 -1.80 -2.60
N ILE A 44 -5.65 -0.59 -2.95
CA ILE A 44 -4.78 0.25 -2.12
C ILE A 44 -5.68 1.32 -1.53
N GLY A 45 -5.99 1.20 -0.25
CA GLY A 45 -6.88 2.13 0.45
C GLY A 45 -6.30 3.53 0.54
N ARG A 46 -7.15 4.49 0.93
CA ARG A 46 -6.71 5.86 1.23
C ARG A 46 -5.64 5.87 2.33
N ARG A 47 -4.62 6.72 2.18
CA ARG A 47 -3.61 6.96 3.22
C ARG A 47 -4.22 7.70 4.40
N GLU A 48 -3.97 7.19 5.60
CA GLU A 48 -4.31 7.82 6.87
C GLU A 48 -3.05 8.32 7.55
N GLY A 49 -3.05 9.54 8.08
CA GLY A 49 -1.91 10.12 8.77
C GLY A 49 -0.87 10.76 7.84
N THR A 50 0.13 11.39 8.45
CA THR A 50 1.21 12.09 7.77
C THR A 50 2.39 12.29 8.73
N PHE A 51 3.56 12.55 8.19
CA PHE A 51 4.77 12.91 8.93
C PHE A 51 5.68 13.74 8.04
N ASP A 52 6.68 14.41 8.63
CA ASP A 52 7.65 15.18 7.84
C ASP A 52 8.50 14.25 6.96
N GLY A 53 8.71 14.62 5.70
CA GLY A 53 9.40 13.75 4.74
C GLY A 53 8.56 12.63 4.12
N LEU A 54 7.25 12.54 4.42
CA LEU A 54 6.36 11.58 3.76
C LEU A 54 6.40 11.72 2.23
N VAL A 55 6.80 10.66 1.54
CA VAL A 55 6.70 10.61 0.07
C VAL A 55 5.22 10.65 -0.31
N THR A 56 4.77 11.68 -1.02
CA THR A 56 3.34 11.87 -1.31
C THR A 56 2.84 11.01 -2.47
N LYS A 57 3.72 10.70 -3.44
CA LYS A 57 3.42 9.91 -4.65
C LYS A 57 4.41 8.76 -4.86
N ARG A 58 3.91 7.55 -5.12
CA ARG A 58 4.71 6.34 -5.39
C ARG A 58 4.22 5.65 -6.66
N THR A 59 5.14 4.99 -7.36
CA THR A 59 4.80 4.00 -8.40
C THR A 59 4.94 2.61 -7.82
N LEU A 60 3.83 1.90 -7.68
CA LEU A 60 3.78 0.55 -7.15
C LEU A 60 3.83 -0.43 -8.32
N ARG A 61 4.95 -1.12 -8.47
CA ARG A 61 5.09 -2.23 -9.42
C ARG A 61 4.49 -3.49 -8.82
N VAL A 62 3.42 -4.00 -9.42
CA VAL A 62 2.71 -5.19 -8.92
C VAL A 62 3.26 -6.45 -9.56
N TRP A 63 3.39 -7.51 -8.77
CA TRP A 63 3.77 -8.85 -9.21
C TRP A 63 2.80 -9.86 -8.61
N LEU A 64 2.36 -10.81 -9.40
CA LEU A 64 1.40 -11.85 -9.02
C LEU A 64 2.03 -13.21 -9.28
N ASP A 65 2.30 -13.96 -8.22
CA ASP A 65 2.98 -15.28 -8.29
C ASP A 65 4.28 -15.25 -9.11
N GLY A 66 5.02 -14.14 -9.02
CA GLY A 66 6.27 -13.95 -9.76
C GLY A 66 6.12 -13.47 -11.21
N VAL A 67 4.89 -13.29 -11.70
CA VAL A 67 4.60 -12.65 -12.99
C VAL A 67 4.48 -11.14 -12.79
N LYS A 68 5.17 -10.36 -13.63
CA LYS A 68 5.09 -8.90 -13.60
C LYS A 68 3.71 -8.44 -14.09
N GLY A 69 3.02 -7.65 -13.27
CA GLY A 69 1.77 -7.00 -13.62
C GLY A 69 1.95 -5.50 -13.88
N ASP A 70 0.83 -4.77 -13.78
CA ASP A 70 0.77 -3.34 -14.03
C ASP A 70 1.46 -2.48 -12.95
N GLU A 71 1.71 -1.22 -13.31
CA GLU A 71 2.19 -0.21 -12.39
C GLU A 71 1.03 0.68 -11.93
N ILE A 72 0.89 0.87 -10.61
CA ILE A 72 -0.13 1.75 -10.02
C ILE A 72 0.56 3.02 -9.53
N VAL A 73 0.11 4.17 -10.03
CA VAL A 73 0.52 5.47 -9.51
C VAL A 73 -0.37 5.83 -8.33
N TYR A 74 0.19 5.80 -7.13
CA TYR A 74 -0.52 6.03 -5.87
C TYR A 74 -0.10 7.37 -5.27
N ALA A 75 -1.07 8.26 -4.99
CA ALA A 75 -0.85 9.58 -4.42
C ALA A 75 -1.50 9.80 -3.05
N GLY A 76 -2.09 8.74 -2.45
CA GLY A 76 -2.75 8.80 -1.14
C GLY A 76 -4.27 8.64 -1.20
N ASP A 77 -4.89 8.81 -2.37
CA ASP A 77 -6.29 8.46 -2.59
C ASP A 77 -6.43 6.97 -2.90
N GLU A 78 -7.58 6.40 -2.56
CA GLU A 78 -7.87 5.00 -2.82
C GLU A 78 -7.75 4.67 -4.32
N ALA A 79 -7.14 3.54 -4.62
CA ALA A 79 -6.99 3.01 -5.97
C ALA A 79 -7.26 1.51 -5.96
N SER A 80 -7.95 1.02 -6.99
CA SER A 80 -8.17 -0.42 -7.19
C SER A 80 -7.73 -0.81 -8.59
N ALA A 81 -7.16 -2.01 -8.71
CA ALA A 81 -6.72 -2.57 -9.98
C ALA A 81 -7.04 -4.06 -10.06
N GLN A 82 -7.49 -4.50 -11.23
CA GLN A 82 -7.55 -5.90 -11.61
C GLN A 82 -6.12 -6.38 -11.90
N ILE A 83 -5.68 -7.46 -11.24
CA ILE A 83 -4.31 -7.99 -11.36
C ILE A 83 -4.29 -9.38 -12.00
#